data_AF-A0AAU3E7Y7-F1
#
_entry.id   AF-A0AAU3E7Y7-F1
#
_cell.length_a   1.000
_cell.length_b   1.000
_cell.length_c   1.000
_cell.angle_alpha   90.00
_cell.angle_beta   90.00
_cell.angle_gamma   90.00
#
_symmetry.space_group_name_H-M   'P 1'
#
loop_
_entity.id
_entity.type
_entity.pdbx_description
1 polymer ?
#
loop_
_entity_poly.entity_id
_entity_poly.type
_entity_poly.pdbx_seq_one_letter_code
_entity_poly.pdbx_strand_id
1 'polypeptide(L)'
;MTHRTGREAAAGDLVVVTIPLRAYRDVPAAPLADKVVIDTNNYYPERDGHFPELDDESTTTSELLQRHLPKSGVVKGFNNIYSGHLLALARPTGAADRSALPIAGDDATAKAAVTAFLDTLGYDTVDAGPLTEGWRFQRDSTAYAGLYSADPAAAFEVPARVDAEKLRAALSPPPAATPTPEK
;
A
#
# COMPACT_ATOMS: atom_id res chain seq x y z
N MET A 1 -8.53 -20.68 26.25
CA MET A 1 -8.27 -20.64 24.79
C MET A 1 -9.51 -20.07 24.14
N THR A 2 -9.48 -18.80 23.72
CA THR A 2 -10.61 -18.18 23.03
C THR A 2 -10.21 -17.99 21.57
N HIS A 3 -10.71 -18.86 20.70
CA HIS A 3 -10.67 -18.65 19.26
C HIS A 3 -11.47 -17.37 18.96
N ARG A 4 -10.80 -16.32 18.45
CA ARG A 4 -11.50 -15.19 17.82
C ARG A 4 -11.80 -15.61 16.38
N THR A 5 -13.00 -16.12 16.14
CA THR A 5 -13.61 -16.16 14.81
C THR A 5 -13.79 -14.73 14.29
N GLY A 6 -13.58 -14.55 12.98
CA GLY A 6 -13.52 -13.26 12.30
C GLY A 6 -14.66 -12.33 12.67
N ARG A 7 -14.33 -11.21 13.31
CA ARG A 7 -15.28 -10.14 13.58
C ARG A 7 -15.41 -9.35 12.27
N GLU A 8 -16.59 -9.37 11.67
CA GLU A 8 -16.93 -8.41 10.60
C GLU A 8 -16.67 -7.00 11.16
N ALA A 9 -15.83 -6.23 10.47
CA ALA A 9 -15.51 -4.87 10.85
C ALA A 9 -16.79 -4.01 10.75
N ALA A 10 -17.19 -3.37 11.85
CA ALA A 10 -18.29 -2.43 11.87
C ALA A 10 -17.93 -1.14 11.11
N ALA A 11 -18.93 -0.35 10.73
CA ALA A 11 -18.70 0.96 10.11
C ALA A 11 -17.83 1.83 11.04
N GLY A 12 -16.68 2.29 10.52
CA GLY A 12 -15.70 3.06 11.28
C GLY A 12 -14.56 2.24 11.91
N ASP A 13 -14.51 0.92 11.74
CA ASP A 13 -13.39 0.08 12.20
C ASP A 13 -12.19 0.11 11.25
N LEU A 14 -12.42 0.58 10.02
CA LEU A 14 -11.39 0.80 8.99
C LEU A 14 -11.40 2.28 8.59
N VAL A 15 -10.23 2.91 8.70
CA VAL A 15 -10.02 4.34 8.40
C VAL A 15 -8.95 4.46 7.33
N VAL A 16 -9.15 5.32 6.34
CA VAL A 16 -8.15 5.61 5.31
C VAL A 16 -7.49 6.95 5.63
N VAL A 17 -6.16 6.97 5.72
CA VAL A 17 -5.36 8.19 5.88
C VAL A 17 -4.79 8.57 4.52
N THR A 18 -5.38 9.61 3.92
CA THR A 18 -4.98 10.18 2.63
C THR A 18 -4.69 11.67 2.80
N ILE A 19 -3.59 11.97 3.49
CA ILE A 19 -3.06 13.32 3.67
C ILE A 19 -1.61 13.36 3.20
N PRO A 20 -1.05 14.53 2.85
CA PRO A 20 0.37 14.65 2.56
C PRO A 20 1.24 14.17 3.73
N LEU A 21 2.35 13.49 3.44
CA LEU A 21 3.21 12.90 4.46
C LEU A 21 3.69 13.93 5.48
N ARG A 22 3.98 15.18 5.09
CA ARG A 22 4.38 16.24 6.03
C ARG A 22 3.42 16.44 7.22
N ALA A 23 2.17 16.05 7.07
CA ALA A 23 1.11 16.21 8.07
C ALA A 23 0.79 14.90 8.82
N TYR A 24 1.57 13.82 8.66
CA TYR A 24 1.23 12.52 9.29
C TYR A 24 1.09 12.60 10.81
N ARG A 25 1.85 13.50 11.45
CA ARG A 25 1.80 13.75 12.91
C ARG A 25 0.55 14.50 13.36
N ASP A 26 -0.17 15.12 12.44
CA ASP A 26 -1.42 15.82 12.72
C ASP A 26 -2.62 14.86 12.77
N VAL A 27 -2.43 13.61 12.34
CA VAL A 27 -3.46 12.56 12.46
C VAL A 27 -3.75 12.31 13.94
N PRO A 28 -5.00 12.46 14.41
CA PRO A 28 -5.31 12.30 15.82
C PRO A 28 -5.26 10.82 16.22
N ALA A 29 -4.31 10.44 17.09
CA ALA A 29 -4.09 9.04 17.46
C ALA A 29 -5.21 8.46 18.34
N ALA A 30 -5.74 9.23 19.30
CA ALA A 30 -6.75 8.78 20.24
C ALA A 30 -8.01 8.18 19.59
N PRO A 31 -8.67 8.84 18.60
CA PRO A 31 -9.83 8.27 17.92
C PRO A 31 -9.51 7.06 17.02
N LEU A 32 -8.23 6.80 16.72
CA LEU A 32 -7.80 5.69 15.88
C LEU A 32 -7.31 4.47 16.67
N ALA A 33 -7.29 4.55 18.00
CA ALA A 33 -6.92 3.41 18.84
C ALA A 33 -7.82 2.20 18.54
N ASP A 34 -7.19 1.03 18.45
CA ASP A 34 -7.78 -0.28 18.14
C ASP A 34 -8.45 -0.38 16.75
N LYS A 35 -8.27 0.62 15.88
CA LYS A 35 -8.76 0.60 14.49
C LYS A 35 -7.72 0.09 13.50
N VAL A 36 -8.22 -0.39 12.37
CA VAL A 36 -7.40 -0.63 11.17
C VAL A 36 -7.25 0.69 10.42
N VAL A 37 -6.02 1.07 10.11
CA VAL A 37 -5.71 2.30 9.37
C VAL A 37 -5.02 1.96 8.08
N ILE A 38 -5.65 2.27 6.95
CA ILE A 38 -5.03 2.15 5.62
C ILE A 38 -4.24 3.42 5.34
N ASP A 39 -2.93 3.31 5.20
CA ASP A 39 -2.05 4.38 4.79
C ASP A 39 -1.85 4.38 3.26
N THR A 40 -2.15 5.51 2.62
CA THR A 40 -2.00 5.69 1.17
C THR A 40 -0.79 6.56 0.81
N ASN A 41 0.14 6.81 1.74
CA ASN A 41 1.21 7.77 1.53
C ASN A 41 2.28 7.33 0.53
N ASN A 42 2.83 8.34 -0.13
CA ASN A 42 4.06 8.30 -0.94
C ASN A 42 4.91 9.50 -0.53
N TYR A 43 6.21 9.29 -0.36
CA TYR A 43 7.15 10.34 0.02
C TYR A 43 7.58 11.15 -1.21
N TYR A 44 7.35 12.46 -1.14
CA TYR A 44 7.75 13.43 -2.15
C TYR A 44 8.51 14.56 -1.46
N PRO A 45 9.86 14.57 -1.42
CA PRO A 45 10.64 15.60 -0.72
C PRO A 45 10.27 17.02 -1.13
N GLU A 46 9.89 17.23 -2.40
CA GLU A 46 9.49 18.54 -2.93
C GLU A 46 8.16 19.04 -2.34
N ARG A 47 7.29 18.12 -1.93
CA ARG A 47 5.97 18.39 -1.32
C ARG A 47 6.02 18.34 0.20
N ASP A 48 6.77 17.39 0.73
CA ASP A 48 6.73 16.98 2.14
C ASP A 48 7.87 17.59 2.96
N GLY A 49 8.91 18.11 2.30
CA GLY A 49 10.19 18.42 2.94
C GLY A 49 11.00 17.14 3.19
N HIS A 50 12.22 17.32 3.70
CA HIS A 50 13.14 16.20 3.93
C HIS A 50 12.87 15.49 5.26
N PHE A 51 12.77 14.17 5.20
CA PHE A 51 12.72 13.27 6.35
C PHE A 51 14.00 12.43 6.36
N PRO A 52 14.96 12.69 7.28
CA PRO A 52 16.25 11.99 7.26
C PRO A 52 16.12 10.47 7.21
N GLU A 53 15.21 9.89 8.01
CA GLU A 53 14.98 8.44 8.05
C GLU A 53 14.34 7.84 6.78
N LEU A 54 13.75 8.66 5.91
CA LEU A 54 13.26 8.24 4.59
C LEU A 54 14.28 8.54 3.49
N ASP A 55 15.09 9.58 3.66
CA ASP A 55 16.18 9.94 2.76
C ASP A 55 17.33 8.92 2.84
N ASP A 56 17.58 8.34 4.01
CA ASP A 56 18.56 7.27 4.23
C ASP A 56 18.00 5.85 4.12
N GLU A 57 16.71 5.73 3.76
CA GLU A 57 15.98 4.46 3.58
C GLU A 57 15.96 3.55 4.83
N SER A 58 16.20 4.11 6.03
CA SER A 58 16.17 3.33 7.29
C SER A 58 14.75 3.00 7.76
N THR A 59 13.72 3.60 7.18
CA THR A 59 12.32 3.27 7.44
C THR A 59 11.44 3.52 6.22
N THR A 60 10.18 3.08 6.30
CA THR A 60 9.13 3.37 5.31
C THR A 60 8.15 4.42 5.81
N THR A 61 7.46 5.07 4.87
CA THR A 61 6.37 6.04 5.17
C THR A 61 5.31 5.48 6.13
N SER A 62 4.93 4.22 5.96
CA SER A 62 3.87 3.60 6.76
C SER A 62 4.37 3.14 8.14
N GLU A 63 5.66 2.84 8.30
CA GLU A 63 6.26 2.66 9.62
C GLU A 63 6.28 3.95 10.44
N LEU A 64 6.50 5.12 9.80
CA LEU A 64 6.37 6.41 10.49
C LEU A 64 4.95 6.62 11.02
N LEU A 65 3.92 6.30 10.22
CA LEU A 65 2.54 6.39 10.66
C LEU A 65 2.24 5.36 11.77
N GLN A 66 2.74 4.14 11.68
CA GLN A 66 2.58 3.13 12.73
C GLN A 66 3.21 3.56 14.07
N ARG A 67 4.39 4.20 14.04
CA ARG A 67 5.02 4.79 15.23
C ARG A 67 4.17 5.90 15.85
N HIS A 68 3.50 6.71 15.02
CA HIS A 68 2.57 7.77 15.47
C HIS A 68 1.23 7.22 15.99
N LEU A 69 0.78 6.08 15.46
CA LEU A 69 -0.47 5.40 15.80
C LEU A 69 -0.21 4.05 16.50
N PRO A 70 0.43 4.02 17.67
CA PRO A 70 0.94 2.77 18.27
C PRO A 70 -0.15 1.79 18.72
N LYS A 71 -1.41 2.22 18.74
CA LYS A 71 -2.58 1.40 19.11
C LYS A 71 -3.44 1.03 17.91
N SER A 72 -3.06 1.43 16.70
CA SER A 72 -3.77 1.10 15.47
C SER A 72 -3.04 -0.01 14.72
N GLY A 73 -3.77 -0.81 13.96
CA GLY A 73 -3.18 -1.71 12.97
C GLY A 73 -3.00 -0.98 11.65
N VAL A 74 -1.81 -0.45 11.39
CA VAL A 74 -1.52 0.26 10.13
C VAL A 74 -1.23 -0.75 9.03
N VAL A 75 -1.86 -0.54 7.88
CA VAL A 75 -1.64 -1.31 6.64
C VAL A 75 -1.40 -0.34 5.50
N LYS A 76 -0.29 -0.47 4.79
CA LYS A 76 -0.04 0.28 3.56
C LYS A 76 -0.91 -0.30 2.43
N GLY A 77 -1.56 0.56 1.65
CA GLY A 77 -2.37 0.15 0.50
C GLY A 77 -2.79 1.33 -0.36
N PHE A 78 -3.27 1.06 -1.58
CA PHE A 78 -3.69 2.04 -2.60
C PHE A 78 -2.64 3.04 -3.10
N ASN A 79 -1.52 3.23 -2.39
CA ASN A 79 -0.52 4.24 -2.74
C ASN A 79 0.06 4.00 -4.14
N ASN A 80 0.01 2.77 -4.66
CA ASN A 80 0.68 2.33 -5.86
C ASN A 80 -0.17 2.42 -7.15
N ILE A 81 -1.39 2.95 -7.08
CA ILE A 81 -2.29 3.07 -8.23
C ILE A 81 -2.78 4.51 -8.38
N TYR A 82 -2.90 4.98 -9.63
CA TYR A 82 -3.49 6.30 -9.89
C TYR A 82 -4.98 6.29 -9.53
N SER A 83 -5.46 7.32 -8.84
CA SER A 83 -6.83 7.34 -8.29
C SER A 83 -7.93 7.19 -9.35
N GLY A 84 -7.72 7.70 -10.57
CA GLY A 84 -8.66 7.49 -11.68
C GLY A 84 -8.77 6.03 -12.13
N HIS A 85 -7.69 5.26 -12.00
CA HIS A 85 -7.67 3.83 -12.34
C HIS A 85 -8.37 2.96 -11.32
N LEU A 86 -8.49 3.41 -10.06
CA LEU A 86 -9.25 2.70 -9.03
C LEU A 86 -10.72 2.50 -9.41
N LEU A 87 -11.31 3.50 -10.07
CA LEU A 87 -12.69 3.41 -10.54
C LEU A 87 -12.80 2.56 -11.82
N ALA A 88 -11.83 2.69 -12.73
CA ALA A 88 -11.89 2.04 -14.04
C ALA A 88 -11.59 0.53 -14.00
N LEU A 89 -10.73 0.10 -13.07
CA LEU A 89 -10.25 -1.29 -12.99
C LEU A 89 -11.04 -2.16 -12.01
N ALA A 90 -11.98 -1.60 -11.24
CA ALA A 90 -12.82 -2.37 -10.33
C ALA A 90 -13.64 -3.43 -11.09
N ARG A 91 -13.66 -4.66 -10.57
CA ARG A 91 -14.47 -5.76 -11.12
C ARG A 91 -15.15 -6.54 -9.99
N PRO A 92 -16.37 -7.07 -10.19
CA PRO A 92 -17.07 -7.82 -9.15
C PRO A 92 -16.23 -8.98 -8.58
N THR A 93 -16.49 -9.35 -7.33
CA THR A 93 -15.88 -10.51 -6.69
C THR A 93 -16.02 -11.76 -7.57
N GLY A 94 -14.90 -12.47 -7.78
CA GLY A 94 -14.84 -13.69 -8.60
C GLY A 94 -14.67 -13.46 -10.11
N ALA A 95 -14.66 -12.21 -10.59
CA ALA A 95 -14.36 -11.94 -11.99
C ALA A 95 -12.91 -12.32 -12.34
N ALA A 96 -12.72 -13.04 -13.45
CA ALA A 96 -11.41 -13.54 -13.87
C ALA A 96 -10.44 -12.43 -14.35
N ASP A 97 -10.96 -11.23 -14.63
CA ASP A 97 -10.22 -10.07 -15.13
C ASP A 97 -9.90 -9.03 -14.03
N ARG A 98 -9.99 -9.41 -12.75
CA ARG A 98 -9.63 -8.53 -11.63
C ARG A 98 -8.18 -8.09 -11.68
N SER A 99 -7.96 -6.87 -11.21
CA SER A 99 -6.64 -6.38 -10.85
C SER A 99 -6.34 -6.67 -9.39
N ALA A 100 -5.07 -6.82 -9.05
CA ALA A 100 -4.60 -6.97 -7.69
C ALA A 100 -3.95 -5.68 -7.17
N LEU A 101 -4.07 -5.43 -5.87
CA LEU A 101 -3.36 -4.37 -5.16
C LEU A 101 -2.45 -4.94 -4.07
N PRO A 102 -1.25 -4.37 -3.85
CA PRO A 102 -0.36 -4.80 -2.78
C PRO A 102 -0.83 -4.23 -1.45
N ILE A 103 -0.59 -4.99 -0.39
CA ILE A 103 -0.66 -4.50 1.00
C ILE A 103 0.61 -4.86 1.76
N ALA A 104 0.96 -4.06 2.77
CA ALA A 104 2.00 -4.40 3.75
C ALA A 104 1.53 -3.99 5.14
N GLY A 105 1.80 -4.79 6.16
CA GLY A 105 1.27 -4.59 7.50
C GLY A 105 1.76 -5.64 8.50
N ASP A 106 1.95 -5.22 9.76
CA ASP A 106 2.49 -6.10 10.80
C ASP A 106 1.40 -6.90 11.55
N ASP A 107 0.17 -6.35 11.61
CA ASP A 107 -0.98 -7.03 12.21
C ASP A 107 -1.74 -7.86 11.16
N ALA A 108 -1.74 -9.19 11.35
CA ALA A 108 -2.41 -10.11 10.43
C ALA A 108 -3.94 -9.95 10.38
N THR A 109 -4.57 -9.53 11.48
CA THR A 109 -6.02 -9.25 11.53
C THR A 109 -6.34 -7.97 10.75
N ALA A 110 -5.51 -6.94 10.88
CA ALA A 110 -5.63 -5.71 10.11
C ALA A 110 -5.47 -5.97 8.61
N LYS A 111 -4.45 -6.75 8.22
CA LYS A 111 -4.27 -7.16 6.81
C LYS A 111 -5.48 -7.93 6.27
N ALA A 112 -6.02 -8.88 7.03
CA ALA A 112 -7.21 -9.63 6.63
C ALA A 112 -8.43 -8.71 6.42
N ALA A 113 -8.63 -7.71 7.29
CA ALA A 113 -9.70 -6.73 7.15
C ALA A 113 -9.52 -5.87 5.88
N VAL A 114 -8.28 -5.43 5.59
CA VAL A 114 -7.98 -4.68 4.37
C VAL A 114 -8.15 -5.53 3.12
N THR A 115 -7.73 -6.81 3.15
CA THR A 115 -7.97 -7.76 2.04
C THR A 115 -9.45 -7.93 1.76
N ALA A 116 -10.27 -8.11 2.80
CA ALA A 116 -11.72 -8.21 2.63
C ALA A 116 -12.31 -6.91 2.07
N PHE A 117 -11.83 -5.75 2.54
CA PHE A 117 -12.25 -4.45 2.01
C PHE A 117 -11.89 -4.28 0.52
N LEU A 118 -10.65 -4.62 0.13
CA LEU A 118 -10.22 -4.61 -1.27
C LEU A 118 -11.08 -5.54 -2.14
N ASP A 119 -11.47 -6.70 -1.61
CA ASP A 119 -12.38 -7.59 -2.31
C ASP A 119 -13.72 -6.89 -2.63
N THR A 120 -14.31 -6.21 -1.64
CA THR A 120 -15.57 -5.46 -1.84
C THR A 120 -15.44 -4.32 -2.86
N LEU A 121 -14.24 -3.73 -2.99
CA LEU A 121 -13.94 -2.69 -3.98
C LEU A 121 -13.64 -3.26 -5.37
N GLY A 122 -13.53 -4.57 -5.50
CA GLY A 122 -13.33 -5.24 -6.78
C GLY A 122 -11.88 -5.54 -7.12
N TYR A 123 -11.02 -5.68 -6.12
CA TYR A 123 -9.60 -5.99 -6.28
C TYR A 123 -9.20 -7.28 -5.58
N ASP A 124 -8.32 -8.05 -6.21
CA ASP A 124 -7.56 -9.07 -5.52
C ASP A 124 -6.46 -8.42 -4.67
N THR A 125 -5.90 -9.15 -3.71
CA THR A 125 -4.84 -8.63 -2.83
C THR A 125 -3.58 -9.47 -2.93
N VAL A 126 -2.42 -8.81 -2.96
CA VAL A 126 -1.11 -9.44 -2.77
C VAL A 126 -0.50 -8.90 -1.49
N ASP A 127 -0.32 -9.76 -0.49
CA ASP A 127 0.39 -9.41 0.75
C ASP A 127 1.90 -9.40 0.50
N ALA A 128 2.51 -8.21 0.62
CA ALA A 128 3.95 -8.00 0.47
C ALA A 128 4.72 -8.26 1.77
N GLY A 129 4.04 -8.54 2.89
CA GLY A 129 4.64 -8.87 4.17
C GLY A 129 4.47 -7.77 5.24
N PRO A 130 5.46 -7.59 6.14
CA PRO A 130 5.44 -6.55 7.18
C PRO A 130 5.54 -5.14 6.59
N LEU A 131 5.30 -4.10 7.41
CA LEU A 131 5.39 -2.70 6.96
C LEU A 131 6.78 -2.34 6.40
N THR A 132 7.83 -3.00 6.88
CA THR A 132 9.19 -2.85 6.35
C THR A 132 9.31 -3.26 4.89
N GLU A 133 8.39 -4.05 4.33
CA GLU A 133 8.37 -4.40 2.90
C GLU A 133 7.53 -3.42 2.06
N GLY A 134 6.94 -2.41 2.70
CA GLY A 134 6.14 -1.36 2.04
C GLY A 134 6.92 -0.53 1.01
N TRP A 135 8.25 -0.53 1.07
CA TRP A 135 9.10 0.16 0.08
C TRP A 135 8.98 -0.45 -1.32
N ARG A 136 8.62 -1.74 -1.44
CA ARG A 136 8.55 -2.45 -2.73
C ARG A 136 7.54 -1.88 -3.72
N PHE A 137 6.59 -1.10 -3.22
CA PHE A 137 5.54 -0.45 -4.00
C PHE A 137 5.40 1.03 -3.65
N GLN A 138 6.47 1.65 -3.14
CA GLN A 138 6.54 3.10 -2.94
C GLN A 138 6.87 3.82 -4.25
N ARG A 139 6.83 5.16 -4.24
CA ARG A 139 7.28 6.01 -5.34
C ARG A 139 8.60 5.49 -5.94
N ASP A 140 8.70 5.52 -7.27
CA ASP A 140 9.87 5.14 -8.07
C ASP A 140 10.21 3.63 -8.08
N SER A 141 9.40 2.78 -7.43
CA SER A 141 9.49 1.32 -7.56
C SER A 141 8.74 0.77 -8.79
N THR A 142 9.05 -0.46 -9.21
CA THR A 142 8.37 -1.11 -10.35
C THR A 142 6.87 -1.32 -10.13
N ALA A 143 6.45 -1.57 -8.88
CA ALA A 143 5.04 -1.78 -8.56
C ALA A 143 4.23 -0.48 -8.41
N TYR A 144 4.84 0.70 -8.64
CA TYR A 144 4.25 2.01 -8.45
C TYR A 144 3.66 2.61 -9.73
N ALA A 145 2.38 2.97 -9.68
CA ALA A 145 1.56 3.74 -10.62
C ALA A 145 1.59 3.24 -12.08
N GLY A 146 2.74 3.31 -12.76
CA GLY A 146 2.93 2.93 -14.15
C GLY A 146 2.57 1.48 -14.45
N LEU A 147 2.64 0.58 -13.46
CA LEU A 147 2.24 -0.83 -13.63
C LEU A 147 0.77 -0.98 -14.08
N TYR A 148 -0.09 -0.05 -13.64
CA TYR A 148 -1.53 0.01 -13.94
C TYR A 148 -1.86 0.92 -15.12
N SER A 149 -0.87 1.43 -15.86
CA SER A 149 -1.08 2.19 -17.09
C SER A 149 -0.65 1.37 -18.30
N ALA A 150 -1.49 1.35 -19.34
CA ALA A 150 -1.13 0.74 -20.62
C ALA A 150 -0.06 1.58 -21.34
N ASP A 151 -0.09 2.89 -21.12
CA ASP A 151 0.91 3.84 -21.59
C ASP A 151 1.23 4.85 -20.46
N PRO A 152 2.32 4.64 -19.70
CA PRO A 152 2.75 5.57 -18.68
C PRO A 152 3.18 6.95 -19.23
N ALA A 153 3.58 7.04 -20.51
CA ALA A 153 3.98 8.29 -21.14
C ALA A 153 2.75 9.16 -21.51
N ALA A 154 1.60 8.53 -21.71
CA ALA A 154 0.31 9.21 -21.92
C ALA A 154 -0.37 9.63 -20.61
N ALA A 155 0.40 10.14 -19.63
CA ALA A 155 -0.11 10.74 -18.40
C ALA A 155 -1.18 9.91 -17.64
N PHE A 156 -1.04 8.57 -17.64
CA PHE A 156 -1.98 7.65 -17.01
C PHE A 156 -3.41 7.69 -17.59
N GLU A 157 -3.61 8.08 -18.85
CA GLU A 157 -4.94 8.13 -19.47
C GLU A 157 -5.58 6.74 -19.62
N VAL A 158 -4.78 5.72 -19.95
CA VAL A 158 -5.28 4.38 -20.28
C VAL A 158 -4.96 3.39 -19.16
N PRO A 159 -5.96 2.92 -18.39
CA PRO A 159 -5.74 1.93 -17.35
C PRO A 159 -5.39 0.56 -17.96
N ALA A 160 -4.51 -0.18 -17.29
CA ALA A 160 -4.15 -1.55 -17.61
C ALA A 160 -4.40 -2.46 -16.40
N ARG A 161 -5.00 -3.62 -16.67
CA ARG A 161 -5.14 -4.68 -15.68
C ARG A 161 -3.77 -5.13 -15.19
N VAL A 162 -3.67 -5.36 -13.88
CA VAL A 162 -2.51 -5.99 -13.24
C VAL A 162 -3.03 -7.15 -12.41
N ASP A 163 -2.85 -8.39 -12.86
CA ASP A 163 -3.20 -9.54 -12.04
C ASP A 163 -2.20 -9.79 -10.90
N ALA A 164 -2.54 -10.74 -10.02
CA ALA A 164 -1.72 -11.05 -8.86
C ALA A 164 -0.34 -11.66 -9.22
N GLU A 165 -0.19 -12.31 -10.37
CA GLU A 165 1.10 -12.86 -10.80
C GLU A 165 2.04 -11.72 -11.21
N LYS A 166 1.56 -10.84 -12.10
CA LYS A 166 2.27 -9.64 -12.54
C LYS A 166 2.66 -8.76 -11.35
N LEU A 167 1.76 -8.57 -10.40
CA LEU A 167 2.05 -7.80 -9.19
C LEU A 167 3.14 -8.44 -8.32
N ARG A 168 3.10 -9.76 -8.09
CA ARG A 168 4.17 -10.46 -7.32
C ARG A 168 5.53 -10.34 -7.99
N ALA A 169 5.57 -10.42 -9.32
CA ALA A 169 6.82 -10.22 -10.07
C ALA A 169 7.36 -8.80 -9.87
N ALA A 170 6.48 -7.78 -9.92
CA ALA A 170 6.87 -6.38 -9.73
C ALA A 170 7.31 -6.03 -8.29
N LEU A 171 6.81 -6.76 -7.29
CA LEU A 171 7.21 -6.60 -5.88
C LEU A 171 8.54 -7.28 -5.54
N SER A 172 9.02 -8.18 -6.39
CA SER A 172 10.28 -8.87 -6.16
C SER A 172 11.46 -7.88 -6.27
N PRO A 173 12.49 -7.99 -5.40
CA PRO A 173 13.61 -7.08 -5.49
C PRO A 173 14.31 -7.27 -6.85
N PRO A 174 14.87 -6.20 -7.45
CA PRO A 174 15.64 -6.36 -8.68
C PRO A 174 16.78 -7.37 -8.44
N PRO A 175 17.16 -8.16 -9.45
CA PRO A 175 18.29 -9.08 -9.31
C PRO A 175 19.52 -8.30 -8.85
N ALA A 176 20.29 -8.88 -7.92
CA ALA A 176 21.51 -8.26 -7.43
C ALA A 176 22.38 -7.84 -8.62
N ALA A 177 22.85 -6.59 -8.63
CA ALA A 177 23.74 -6.11 -9.67
C ALA A 177 24.96 -7.04 -9.72
N THR A 178 25.20 -7.68 -10.86
CA THR A 178 26.47 -8.39 -11.09
C THR A 178 27.61 -7.40 -10.89
N PRO A 179 28.57 -7.67 -10.00
CA PRO A 179 29.70 -6.78 -9.80
C PRO A 179 30.39 -6.56 -11.15
N THR A 180 30.51 -5.30 -11.55
CA THR A 180 31.25 -4.96 -12.77
C THR A 180 32.71 -5.32 -12.51
N PRO A 181 33.36 -6.17 -13.34
CA PRO A 181 34.75 -6.50 -13.14
C PRO A 181 35.58 -5.20 -13.21
N GLU A 182 36.39 -4.94 -12.19
CA GLU A 182 37.36 -3.85 -12.18
C GLU A 182 38.26 -3.97 -13.41
N LYS A 183 38.52 -2.83 -14.05
CA LYS A 183 39.32 -2.70 -15.26
C LYS A 183 40.74 -2.28 -14.93
#